data_AF-A0SMA4-F1
#
_entry.id   AF-A0SMA4-F1
#
_cell.length_a   1.000
_cell.length_b   1.000
_cell.length_c   1.000
_cell.angle_alpha   90.00
_cell.angle_beta   90.00
_cell.angle_gamma   90.00
#
_symmetry.space_group_name_H-M   'P 1'
#
loop_
_entity.id
_entity.type
_entity.pdbx_description
1 polymer ?
#
loop_
_entity_poly.entity_id
_entity_poly.type
_entity_poly.pdbx_seq_one_letter_code
_entity_poly.pdbx_strand_id
1 'polypeptide(L)' 'RSLEGYPFNPCLTEAQYKEMEEKVSSTLSGLESELKGTFYPLTGMSKEVQQKLIDD' A
#
# COMPACT_ATOMS: atom_id res chain seq x y z
N ARG A 1 2.80 -11.21 -2.28
CA ARG A 1 2.08 -11.67 -3.50
C ARG A 1 2.45 -10.71 -4.63
N SER A 2 2.47 -11.15 -5.88
CA SER A 2 2.74 -10.29 -7.04
C SER A 2 1.45 -10.03 -7.81
N LEU A 3 1.29 -8.83 -8.37
CA LEU A 3 0.17 -8.49 -9.23
C LEU A 3 0.49 -8.89 -10.67
N GLU A 4 -0.36 -9.73 -11.27
CA GLU A 4 -0.25 -10.08 -12.68
C GLU A 4 -0.34 -8.82 -13.55
N GLY A 5 0.51 -8.72 -14.57
CA GLY A 5 0.62 -7.53 -15.43
C GLY A 5 1.53 -6.42 -14.90
N TYR A 6 2.08 -6.55 -13.70
CA TYR A 6 3.06 -5.61 -13.14
C TYR A 6 4.44 -6.27 -12.99
N PRO A 7 5.52 -5.64 -13.49
CA PRO A 7 6.87 -6.16 -13.31
C PRO A 7 7.35 -5.96 -11.86
N PHE A 8 8.50 -6.54 -11.52
CA PHE A 8 9.12 -6.31 -10.21
C PHE A 8 9.71 -4.90 -10.09
N ASN A 9 9.97 -4.47 -8.85
CA ASN A 9 10.47 -3.13 -8.51
C ASN A 9 11.59 -2.58 -9.41
N PRO A 10 12.60 -3.36 -9.86
CA PRO A 10 13.63 -2.85 -10.77
C PRO A 10 13.11 -2.32 -12.11
N CYS A 11 11.90 -2.73 -12.54
CA CYS A 11 11.30 -2.38 -13.82
C CYS A 11 9.96 -1.65 -13.67
N LEU A 12 9.57 -1.25 -12.46
CA LEU A 12 8.35 -0.49 -12.23
C LEU A 12 8.57 1.00 -12.49
N THR A 13 7.59 1.62 -13.13
CA THR A 13 7.50 3.07 -13.30
C THR A 13 6.72 3.71 -12.16
N GLU A 14 6.90 5.02 -11.92
CA GLU A 14 6.15 5.75 -10.89
C GLU A 14 4.63 5.67 -11.10
N ALA A 15 4.17 5.75 -12.34
CA ALA A 15 2.76 5.60 -12.68
C ALA A 15 2.22 4.21 -12.27
N GLN A 16 2.99 3.15 -12.54
CA GLN A 16 2.63 1.80 -12.11
C GLN A 16 2.62 1.65 -10.59
N TYR A 17 3.54 2.28 -9.86
CA TYR A 17 3.48 2.30 -8.38
C TYR A 17 2.17 2.92 -7.87
N LYS A 18 1.76 4.06 -8.44
CA LYS A 18 0.50 4.73 -8.06
C LYS A 18 -0.73 3.90 -8.40
N GLU A 19 -0.77 3.30 -9.57
CA GLU A 19 -1.87 2.40 -9.96
C GLU A 19 -1.96 1.16 -9.05
N MET A 20 -0.82 0.58 -8.69
CA MET A 20 -0.78 -0.57 -7.78
C MET A 20 -1.26 -0.17 -6.38
N GLU A 21 -0.84 0.99 -5.88
CA GLU A 21 -1.28 1.53 -4.58
C GLU A 21 -2.80 1.75 -4.57
N GLU A 22 -3.37 2.35 -5.61
CA GLU A 22 -4.81 2.57 -5.73
C GLU A 22 -5.59 1.25 -5.78
N LYS A 23 -5.15 0.30 -6.62
CA LYS A 23 -5.81 -1.02 -6.74
C LYS A 23 -5.81 -1.79 -5.42
N VAL A 24 -4.67 -1.81 -4.72
CA VAL A 24 -4.53 -2.53 -3.46
C VAL A 24 -5.35 -1.84 -2.35
N SER A 25 -5.22 -0.52 -2.19
CA SER A 25 -5.96 0.21 -1.16
C SER A 25 -7.47 0.11 -1.35
N SER A 26 -7.97 0.22 -2.58
CA SER A 26 -9.39 0.04 -2.91
C SER A 26 -9.87 -1.38 -2.55
N THR A 27 -9.10 -2.41 -2.91
CA THR A 27 -9.45 -3.81 -2.58
C THR A 27 -9.50 -4.04 -1.07
N LEU A 28 -8.51 -3.52 -0.33
CA LEU A 28 -8.45 -3.66 1.12
C LEU A 28 -9.56 -2.88 1.84
N SER A 29 -10.02 -1.77 1.28
CA SER A 29 -11.12 -0.99 1.85
C SER A 29 -12.47 -1.73 1.82
N GLY A 30 -12.62 -2.72 0.93
CA GLY A 30 -13.80 -3.57 0.85
C GLY A 30 -13.82 -4.73 1.86
N LEU A 31 -12.79 -4.88 2.68
CA LEU A 31 -12.76 -5.91 3.72
C LEU A 31 -13.63 -5.49 4.91
N GLU A 32 -14.41 -6.44 5.43
CA GLU A 32 -15.38 -6.20 6.50
C GLU A 32 -15.05 -7.00 7.77
N SER A 33 -15.81 -6.71 8.85
CA SER A 33 -15.69 -7.38 10.14
C SER A 33 -14.25 -7.28 10.70
N GLU A 34 -13.69 -8.39 11.18
CA GLU A 34 -12.34 -8.48 11.75
C GLU A 34 -11.22 -8.13 10.76
N LEU A 35 -11.50 -8.12 9.47
CA LEU A 35 -10.53 -7.79 8.41
C LEU A 35 -10.60 -6.33 7.97
N LYS A 36 -11.54 -5.55 8.50
CA LYS A 36 -11.65 -4.12 8.22
C LYS A 36 -10.42 -3.40 8.76
N GLY A 37 -9.72 -2.68 7.89
CA GLY A 37 -8.51 -1.96 8.24
C GLY A 37 -8.41 -0.58 7.58
N THR A 38 -7.31 0.10 7.87
CA THR A 38 -6.98 1.40 7.29
C THR A 38 -5.68 1.27 6.52
N PHE A 39 -5.68 1.74 5.26
CA PHE A 39 -4.45 1.84 4.47
C PHE A 39 -3.71 3.13 4.84
N TYR A 40 -2.42 3.02 5.17
CA TYR A 40 -1.57 4.14 5.53
C TYR A 40 -0.51 4.36 4.43
N PRO A 41 -0.69 5.35 3.55
CA PRO A 41 0.28 5.64 2.50
C PRO A 41 1.59 6.13 3.11
N LEU A 42 2.74 5.63 2.61
CA LEU A 42 4.05 6.10 3.04
C LEU A 42 4.33 7.54 2.58
N THR A 43 3.78 7.91 1.41
CA THR A 43 3.87 9.28 0.90
C THR A 43 3.06 10.21 1.80
N GLY A 44 3.76 11.12 2.49
CA GLY A 44 3.14 12.07 3.43
C GLY A 44 2.89 11.52 4.83
N MET A 45 3.31 10.28 5.13
CA MET A 45 3.31 9.76 6.50
C MET A 45 4.25 10.57 7.39
N SER A 46 3.80 10.95 8.59
CA SER A 46 4.70 11.63 9.53
C SER A 46 5.76 10.65 10.03
N LYS A 47 6.97 11.16 10.32
CA LYS A 47 8.07 10.32 10.84
C LYS A 47 7.70 9.64 12.16
N GLU A 48 6.89 10.29 12.98
CA GLU A 48 6.40 9.76 14.25
C GLU A 48 5.53 8.52 14.05
N VAL A 49 4.58 8.60 13.10
CA VAL A 49 3.71 7.46 12.75
C VAL A 49 4.53 6.36 12.08
N GLN A 50 5.45 6.72 11.18
CA GLN A 50 6.33 5.76 10.53
C GLN A 50 7.18 5.01 11.55
N GLN A 51 7.80 5.71 12.51
CA GLN A 51 8.63 5.09 13.53
C GLN A 51 7.82 4.19 14.45
N LYS A 52 6.64 4.64 14.88
CA LYS A 52 5.73 3.82 15.67
C LYS A 52 5.41 2.49 14.97
N LEU A 53 5.15 2.51 13.66
CA LEU A 53 4.87 1.30 12.87
C LEU A 53 6.11 0.44 12.59
N ILE A 54 7.33 0.97 12.75
CA ILE A 54 8.57 0.19 12.66
C ILE A 54 8.87 -0.50 13.99
N ASP A 55 8.53 0.15 15.10
CA ASP A 55 8.79 -0.33 16.45
C ASP A 55 7.76 -1.38 16.92
N ASP A 56 6.52 -1.28 16.43
CA ASP A 56 5.44 -2.26 16.63
C ASP A 56 5.66 -3.56 15.82
#